data_AF-A0A5C7LU98-F1
#
_entry.id   AF-A0A5C7LU98-F1
#
_cell.length_a   1.000
_cell.length_b   1.000
_cell.length_c   1.000
_cell.angle_alpha   90.00
_cell.angle_beta   90.00
_cell.angle_gamma   90.00
#
_symmetry.space_group_name_H-M   'P 1'
#
loop_
_entity.id
_entity.type
_entity.pdbx_description
1 polymer ?
#
loop_
_entity_poly.entity_id
_entity_poly.type
_entity_poly.pdbx_seq_one_letter_code
_entity_poly.pdbx_strand_id
1 'polypeptide(L)'
;MWKEPLKWDRKCCESGTRQRVFCASLADVFEDWNGPVRRHDGCTMWECSQCGIWRDGAVPEVQKVAVHCYEHGPCKPLTVQAIRRRLFALIDQTPNLDWLLVTKRPENIVRMWPTPLNSPCRLGDGSVSHDFIGDRCVKCKGGNRQNVWLLTSVENQEQADKRIPELLKCRDLAPVLGVSFEPLLESIDLHSSFPASQGPIDATSEFFDDSTLPIDWGIIGGE
;
A
#
# COMPACT_ATOMS: atom_id res chain seq x y z
N MET A 1 -11.37 10.05 10.97
CA MET A 1 -10.64 9.15 10.06
C MET A 1 -9.46 9.82 9.36
N TRP A 2 -9.50 10.35 8.13
CA TRP A 2 -8.29 10.77 7.37
C TRP A 2 -7.41 11.89 7.99
N LYS A 3 -7.86 12.59 9.04
CA LYS A 3 -7.07 13.59 9.78
C LYS A 3 -6.42 13.04 11.05
N GLU A 4 -6.79 11.85 11.50
CA GLU A 4 -6.29 11.25 12.74
C GLU A 4 -4.83 10.82 12.63
N PRO A 5 -4.37 10.23 11.50
CA PRO A 5 -2.95 9.90 11.35
C PRO A 5 -2.04 11.11 11.52
N LEU A 6 -2.43 12.29 11.04
CA LEU A 6 -1.67 13.53 11.25
C LEU A 6 -1.56 13.93 12.74
N LYS A 7 -2.55 13.57 13.57
CA LYS A 7 -2.49 13.79 15.02
C LYS A 7 -1.60 12.76 15.69
N TRP A 8 -1.68 11.50 15.28
CA TRP A 8 -0.86 10.41 15.81
C TRP A 8 0.61 10.60 15.46
N ASP A 9 0.90 11.04 14.24
CA ASP A 9 2.25 11.36 13.78
C ASP A 9 2.92 12.40 14.67
N ARG A 10 2.23 13.51 14.97
CA ARG A 10 2.73 14.53 15.91
C ARG A 10 3.04 13.94 17.29
N LYS A 11 2.16 13.09 17.82
CA LYS A 11 2.39 12.43 19.11
C LYS A 11 3.59 11.48 19.08
N CYS A 12 3.78 10.74 17.99
CA CYS A 12 4.93 9.84 17.81
C CYS A 12 6.25 10.61 17.68
N CYS A 13 6.20 11.77 17.01
CA CYS A 13 7.33 12.71 16.93
C CYS A 13 7.73 13.20 18.33
N GLU A 14 6.75 13.59 19.16
CA GLU A 14 6.97 14.06 20.53
C GLU A 14 7.47 12.95 21.48
N SER A 15 6.96 11.72 21.34
CA SER A 15 7.32 10.59 22.20
C SER A 15 8.59 9.84 21.78
N GLY A 16 9.07 10.06 20.55
CA GLY A 16 10.18 9.32 19.95
C GLY A 16 9.87 7.85 19.63
N THR A 17 8.60 7.42 19.78
CA THR A 17 8.18 6.03 19.52
C THR A 17 7.22 6.00 18.34
N ARG A 18 7.54 5.19 17.32
CA ARG A 18 6.69 5.03 16.13
C ARG A 18 5.55 4.07 16.40
N GLN A 19 4.36 4.44 15.94
CA GLN A 19 3.17 3.59 16.01
C GLN A 19 2.88 2.96 14.65
N ARG A 20 2.39 1.72 14.68
CA ARG A 20 1.98 0.97 13.49
C ARG A 20 0.53 1.29 13.14
N VAL A 21 0.28 1.71 11.90
CA VAL A 21 -1.04 1.98 11.37
C VAL A 21 -1.39 0.93 10.33
N PHE A 22 -2.43 0.17 10.61
CA PHE A 22 -3.00 -0.78 9.67
C PHE A 22 -4.08 -0.08 8.83
N CYS A 23 -3.88 0.00 7.52
CA CYS A 23 -4.65 0.91 6.67
C CYS A 23 -6.08 0.41 6.35
N ALA A 24 -6.29 -0.90 6.20
CA ALA A 24 -7.60 -1.49 5.96
C ALA A 24 -7.55 -3.03 6.06
N SER A 25 -8.56 -3.64 6.67
CA SER A 25 -8.70 -5.11 6.76
C SER A 25 -9.30 -5.77 5.52
N LEU A 26 -10.13 -5.05 4.77
CA LEU A 26 -10.86 -5.59 3.61
C LEU A 26 -10.59 -4.83 2.30
N ALA A 27 -9.66 -3.87 2.30
CA ALA A 27 -9.31 -3.12 1.10
C ALA A 27 -7.89 -3.47 0.65
N ASP A 28 -7.72 -3.65 -0.66
CA ASP A 28 -6.42 -3.87 -1.27
C ASP A 28 -5.93 -2.56 -1.94
N VAL A 29 -4.88 -1.96 -1.38
CA VAL A 29 -4.30 -0.71 -1.91
C VAL A 29 -3.83 -0.88 -3.35
N PHE A 30 -3.45 -2.09 -3.76
CA PHE A 30 -2.91 -2.41 -5.09
C PHE A 30 -3.93 -3.13 -6.00
N GLU A 31 -5.22 -2.91 -5.74
CA GLU A 31 -6.35 -3.27 -6.62
C GLU A 31 -6.27 -2.51 -7.96
N ASP A 32 -6.43 -3.22 -9.09
CA ASP A 32 -6.36 -2.67 -10.46
C ASP A 32 -7.74 -2.33 -11.05
N TRP A 33 -8.71 -2.04 -10.20
CA TRP A 33 -10.03 -1.61 -10.63
C TRP A 33 -9.97 -0.21 -11.26
N ASN A 34 -10.27 -0.14 -12.57
CA ASN A 34 -10.22 1.09 -13.35
C ASN A 34 -11.59 1.82 -13.45
N GLY A 35 -12.66 1.23 -12.90
CA GLY A 35 -13.98 1.83 -12.91
C GLY A 35 -14.18 2.91 -11.83
N PRO A 36 -15.31 3.63 -11.88
CA PRO A 36 -15.67 4.56 -10.81
C PRO A 36 -15.93 3.80 -9.51
N VAL A 37 -15.55 4.42 -8.39
CA VAL A 37 -15.91 3.95 -7.06
C VAL A 37 -17.39 4.17 -6.86
N ARG A 38 -18.09 3.13 -6.41
CA ARG A 38 -19.52 3.16 -6.13
C ARG A 38 -19.76 2.83 -4.67
N ARG A 39 -20.75 3.48 -4.08
CA ARG A 39 -21.28 3.08 -2.77
C ARG A 39 -22.10 1.79 -2.91
N HIS A 40 -22.48 1.21 -1.78
CA HIS A 40 -23.32 0.00 -1.74
C HIS A 40 -24.70 0.19 -2.40
N ASP A 41 -25.20 1.43 -2.48
CA ASP A 41 -26.44 1.81 -3.17
C ASP A 41 -26.27 1.99 -4.69
N GLY A 42 -25.09 1.68 -5.24
CA GLY A 42 -24.76 1.81 -6.66
C GLY A 42 -24.39 3.21 -7.13
N CYS A 43 -24.51 4.24 -6.28
CA CYS A 43 -24.20 5.62 -6.62
C CYS A 43 -22.70 5.84 -6.76
N THR A 44 -22.31 6.52 -7.84
CA THR A 44 -20.91 6.90 -8.09
C THR A 44 -20.45 7.96 -7.09
N MET A 45 -19.27 7.74 -6.52
CA MET A 45 -18.53 8.74 -5.76
C MET A 45 -17.81 9.70 -6.71
N TRP A 46 -17.70 10.97 -6.32
CA TRP A 46 -17.09 12.01 -7.14
C TRP A 46 -15.93 12.70 -6.41
N GLU A 47 -15.00 13.27 -7.17
CA GLU A 47 -13.86 14.05 -6.68
C GLU A 47 -13.80 15.38 -7.43
N CYS A 48 -13.60 16.47 -6.69
CA CYS A 48 -13.26 17.75 -7.31
C CYS A 48 -11.83 17.72 -7.85
N SER A 49 -11.66 17.97 -9.15
CA SER A 49 -10.34 17.97 -9.81
C SER A 49 -9.36 19.03 -9.29
N GLN A 50 -9.83 20.06 -8.60
CA GLN A 50 -9.00 21.15 -8.09
C GLN A 50 -8.70 21.00 -6.59
N CYS A 51 -9.71 20.83 -5.74
CA CYS A 51 -9.49 20.74 -4.29
C CYS A 51 -9.40 19.30 -3.74
N GLY A 52 -9.65 18.27 -4.55
CA GLY A 52 -9.57 16.86 -4.14
C GLY A 52 -10.61 16.45 -3.09
N ILE A 53 -11.58 17.31 -2.79
CA ILE A 53 -12.69 16.98 -1.88
C ILE A 53 -13.58 15.95 -2.57
N TRP A 54 -13.82 14.85 -1.87
CA TRP A 54 -14.75 13.82 -2.31
C TRP A 54 -16.17 14.25 -2.03
N ARG A 55 -17.07 13.95 -2.95
CA ARG A 55 -18.48 14.27 -2.87
C ARG A 55 -19.25 12.99 -3.09
N ASP A 56 -20.16 12.72 -2.17
CA ASP A 56 -21.12 11.66 -2.25
C ASP A 56 -22.39 12.25 -2.89
N GLY A 57 -22.77 11.75 -4.06
CA GLY A 57 -24.03 12.17 -4.67
C GLY A 57 -25.18 11.79 -3.73
N ALA A 58 -25.80 12.77 -3.07
CA ALA A 58 -27.00 12.52 -2.28
C ALA A 58 -28.17 12.27 -3.25
N VAL A 59 -28.72 11.06 -3.20
CA VAL A 59 -29.65 10.51 -4.21
C VAL A 59 -31.08 11.01 -3.98
N PRO A 60 -31.95 10.96 -5.01
CA PRO A 60 -33.01 9.96 -4.85
C PRO A 60 -32.90 8.68 -5.68
N GLU A 61 -32.72 8.69 -7.02
CA GLU A 61 -32.86 7.43 -7.80
C GLU A 61 -31.79 7.20 -8.90
N VAL A 62 -30.51 7.04 -8.51
CA VAL A 62 -29.38 6.69 -9.39
C VAL A 62 -28.88 7.85 -10.27
N GLN A 63 -28.19 8.83 -9.66
CA GLN A 63 -27.60 9.98 -10.38
C GLN A 63 -26.68 9.53 -11.54
N LYS A 64 -27.10 9.83 -12.78
CA LYS A 64 -26.32 9.67 -14.04
C LYS A 64 -25.54 10.93 -14.44
N VAL A 65 -25.48 11.95 -13.57
CA VAL A 65 -24.93 13.28 -13.87
C VAL A 65 -23.83 13.68 -12.89
N ALA A 66 -22.88 14.50 -13.36
CA ALA A 66 -21.74 14.96 -12.58
C ALA A 66 -22.16 15.83 -11.39
N VAL A 67 -21.61 15.54 -10.21
CA VAL A 67 -21.76 16.37 -9.00
C VAL A 67 -20.90 17.63 -9.14
N HIS A 68 -21.33 18.76 -8.60
CA HIS A 68 -20.55 20.00 -8.59
C HIS A 68 -19.88 20.25 -7.24
N CYS A 69 -18.63 20.72 -7.26
CA CYS A 69 -17.98 21.37 -6.15
C CYS A 69 -18.41 22.84 -6.10
N TYR A 70 -18.83 23.30 -4.92
CA TYR A 70 -19.34 24.67 -4.72
C TYR A 70 -18.39 25.77 -5.21
N GLU A 71 -17.09 25.55 -5.11
CA GLU A 71 -16.07 26.55 -5.46
C GLU A 71 -15.48 26.35 -6.87
N HIS A 72 -15.46 25.12 -7.39
CA HIS A 72 -14.63 24.75 -8.53
C HIS A 72 -15.43 24.14 -9.71
N GLY A 73 -16.75 24.01 -9.60
CA GLY A 73 -17.59 23.49 -10.67
C GLY A 73 -17.60 21.96 -10.76
N PRO A 74 -17.76 21.36 -11.95
CA PRO A 74 -18.08 19.94 -12.08
C PRO A 74 -16.96 19.02 -11.58
N CYS A 75 -17.35 17.98 -10.85
CA CYS A 75 -16.48 16.93 -10.34
C CYS A 75 -16.36 15.79 -11.36
N LYS A 76 -15.28 15.01 -11.25
CA LYS A 76 -15.05 13.77 -11.99
C LYS A 76 -15.39 12.55 -11.12
N PRO A 77 -15.67 11.38 -11.70
CA PRO A 77 -15.84 10.16 -10.91
C PRO A 77 -14.57 9.84 -10.10
N LEU A 78 -14.75 9.49 -8.82
CA LEU A 78 -13.66 9.04 -7.95
C LEU A 78 -13.19 7.66 -8.41
N THR A 79 -11.88 7.46 -8.50
CA THR A 79 -11.26 6.17 -8.87
C THR A 79 -10.42 5.62 -7.72
N VAL A 80 -10.14 4.32 -7.75
CA VAL A 80 -9.23 3.69 -6.78
C VAL A 80 -7.82 4.29 -6.88
N GLN A 81 -7.37 4.68 -8.08
CA GLN A 81 -6.10 5.38 -8.27
C GLN A 81 -6.06 6.72 -7.53
N ALA A 82 -7.15 7.49 -7.55
CA ALA A 82 -7.21 8.75 -6.81
C ALA A 82 -7.20 8.52 -5.28
N ILE A 83 -7.91 7.49 -4.80
CA ILE A 83 -7.86 7.06 -3.39
C ILE A 83 -6.44 6.68 -3.00
N ARG A 84 -5.78 5.85 -3.80
CA ARG A 84 -4.38 5.44 -3.61
C ARG A 84 -3.46 6.63 -3.52
N ARG A 85 -3.50 7.55 -4.48
CA ARG A 85 -2.69 8.78 -4.45
C ARG A 85 -2.88 9.58 -3.17
N ARG A 86 -4.13 9.72 -2.72
CA ARG A 86 -4.45 10.43 -1.46
C ARG A 86 -3.89 9.70 -0.24
N LEU A 87 -3.97 8.38 -0.20
CA LEU A 87 -3.37 7.57 0.87
C LEU A 87 -1.85 7.75 0.90
N PHE A 88 -1.16 7.60 -0.22
CA PHE A 88 0.29 7.79 -0.29
C PHE A 88 0.71 9.22 0.09
N ALA A 89 -0.05 10.24 -0.30
CA ALA A 89 0.20 11.61 0.14
C ALA A 89 0.05 11.77 1.67
N LEU A 90 -0.82 10.99 2.32
CA LEU A 90 -0.94 10.97 3.78
C LEU A 90 0.22 10.20 4.44
N ILE A 91 0.63 9.08 3.86
CA ILE A 91 1.83 8.34 4.28
C ILE A 91 3.06 9.26 4.23
N ASP A 92 3.24 9.98 3.13
CA ASP A 92 4.35 10.92 2.94
C ASP A 92 4.32 12.08 3.96
N GLN A 93 3.13 12.46 4.45
CA GLN A 93 2.94 13.47 5.49
C GLN A 93 3.05 12.94 6.93
N THR A 94 3.22 11.63 7.11
CA THR A 94 3.27 10.99 8.43
C THR A 94 4.51 10.11 8.59
N PRO A 95 5.72 10.70 8.55
CA PRO A 95 6.98 9.95 8.59
C PRO A 95 7.22 9.25 9.94
N ASN A 96 6.56 9.68 11.03
CA ASN A 96 6.73 9.11 12.36
C ASN A 96 5.81 7.91 12.64
N LEU A 97 4.99 7.51 11.67
CA LEU A 97 4.15 6.31 11.72
C LEU A 97 4.75 5.20 10.87
N ASP A 98 4.52 3.94 11.21
CA ASP A 98 4.82 2.79 10.35
C ASP A 98 3.53 2.30 9.70
N TRP A 99 3.38 2.49 8.39
CA TRP A 99 2.18 2.09 7.65
C TRP A 99 2.28 0.66 7.17
N LEU A 100 1.39 -0.20 7.67
CA LEU A 100 1.30 -1.60 7.24
C LEU A 100 0.32 -1.68 6.06
N LEU A 101 0.86 -1.95 4.88
CA LEU A 101 0.09 -2.15 3.65
C LEU A 101 0.09 -3.63 3.30
N VAL A 102 -1.07 -4.28 3.44
CA VAL A 102 -1.27 -5.68 3.08
C VAL A 102 -1.99 -5.77 1.73
N THR A 103 -1.55 -6.68 0.87
CA THR A 103 -2.18 -6.91 -0.44
C THR A 103 -2.21 -8.39 -0.79
N LYS A 104 -3.14 -8.78 -1.67
CA LYS A 104 -3.14 -10.11 -2.32
C LYS A 104 -2.52 -10.06 -3.72
N ARG A 105 -2.08 -8.88 -4.16
CA ARG A 105 -1.58 -8.61 -5.51
C ARG A 105 -0.20 -7.92 -5.49
N PRO A 106 0.82 -8.51 -4.85
CA PRO A 106 2.14 -7.89 -4.75
C PRO A 106 2.78 -7.56 -6.12
N GLU A 107 2.40 -8.27 -7.18
CA GLU A 107 2.82 -8.00 -8.56
C GLU A 107 2.46 -6.58 -9.04
N ASN A 108 1.42 -5.97 -8.45
CA ASN A 108 0.97 -4.62 -8.81
C ASN A 108 1.74 -3.50 -8.09
N ILE A 109 2.44 -3.81 -6.98
CA ILE A 109 3.05 -2.80 -6.11
C ILE A 109 3.97 -1.88 -6.91
N VAL A 110 4.95 -2.46 -7.61
CA VAL A 110 5.97 -1.71 -8.35
C VAL A 110 5.33 -0.80 -9.40
N ARG A 111 4.29 -1.26 -10.10
CA ARG A 111 3.57 -0.47 -11.11
C ARG A 111 2.76 0.67 -10.50
N MET A 112 2.13 0.43 -9.36
CA MET A 112 1.18 1.34 -8.73
C MET A 112 1.79 2.24 -7.63
N TRP A 113 3.10 2.13 -7.38
CA TRP A 113 3.83 2.92 -6.40
C TRP A 113 4.00 4.38 -6.88
N PRO A 114 3.30 5.36 -6.29
CA PRO A 114 3.33 6.73 -6.79
C PRO A 114 4.57 7.48 -6.32
N THR A 115 5.06 8.39 -7.15
CA THR A 115 6.11 9.34 -6.78
C THR A 115 5.51 10.39 -5.83
N PRO A 116 6.17 10.73 -4.71
CA PRO A 116 5.70 11.81 -3.84
C PRO A 116 5.57 13.12 -4.61
N LEU A 117 4.42 13.79 -4.50
CA LEU A 117 4.13 15.02 -5.25
C LEU A 117 5.12 16.16 -4.97
N ASN A 118 5.68 16.20 -3.76
CA ASN A 118 6.57 17.27 -3.31
C ASN A 118 8.05 16.84 -3.21
N SER A 119 8.39 15.63 -3.66
CA SER A 119 9.77 15.13 -3.63
C SER A 119 10.18 14.69 -5.04
N PRO A 120 10.64 15.62 -5.89
CA PRO A 120 11.04 15.29 -7.25
C PRO A 120 12.23 14.33 -7.21
N CYS A 121 12.17 13.28 -8.04
CA CYS A 121 13.29 12.36 -8.23
C CYS A 121 14.49 13.11 -8.80
N ARG A 122 15.50 13.40 -7.96
CA ARG A 122 16.77 13.97 -8.42
C ARG A 122 17.69 12.87 -8.93
N LEU A 123 18.30 13.12 -10.08
CA LEU A 123 19.27 12.25 -10.72
C LEU A 123 20.68 12.55 -10.17
N GLY A 124 21.64 11.67 -10.44
CA GLY A 124 23.02 11.81 -9.96
C GLY A 124 23.73 13.08 -10.44
N ASP A 125 23.21 13.74 -11.49
CA ASP A 125 23.68 15.03 -12.01
C ASP A 125 22.94 16.24 -11.39
N GLY A 126 22.05 16.00 -10.41
CA GLY A 126 21.24 17.03 -9.76
C GLY A 126 19.97 17.44 -10.52
N SER A 127 19.77 16.95 -11.74
CA SER A 127 18.56 17.21 -12.53
C SER A 127 17.34 16.45 -12.00
N VAL A 128 16.14 16.88 -12.37
CA VAL A 128 14.89 16.20 -12.01
C VAL A 128 14.49 15.23 -13.12
N SER A 129 14.12 14.00 -12.78
CA SER A 129 13.55 13.07 -13.75
C SER A 129 12.19 13.56 -14.23
N HIS A 130 12.00 13.60 -15.54
CA HIS A 130 10.71 13.87 -16.20
C HIS A 130 10.11 12.61 -16.84
N ASP A 131 10.73 11.44 -16.60
CA ASP A 131 10.31 10.17 -17.16
C ASP A 131 9.28 9.52 -16.21
N PHE A 132 8.00 9.71 -16.51
CA PHE A 132 6.90 9.17 -15.72
C PHE A 132 6.02 8.22 -16.53
N ILE A 133 5.59 7.13 -15.90
CA ILE A 133 4.48 6.28 -16.37
C ILE A 133 3.35 6.44 -15.36
N GLY A 134 2.30 7.16 -15.75
CA GLY A 134 1.25 7.59 -14.81
C GLY A 134 1.84 8.48 -13.72
N ASP A 135 1.63 8.12 -12.45
CA ASP A 135 2.12 8.88 -11.28
C ASP A 135 3.51 8.42 -10.79
N ARG A 136 4.16 7.47 -11.49
CA ARG A 136 5.40 6.82 -11.06
C ARG A 136 6.59 7.24 -11.93
N CYS A 137 7.65 7.71 -11.30
CA CYS A 137 8.93 7.97 -11.96
C CYS A 137 9.58 6.64 -12.38
N VAL A 138 9.98 6.54 -13.64
CA VAL A 138 10.59 5.33 -14.22
C VAL A 138 11.95 5.05 -13.59
N LYS A 139 12.73 6.09 -13.29
CA LYS A 139 14.11 5.93 -12.78
C LYS A 139 14.17 5.48 -11.33
N CYS A 140 13.45 6.14 -10.41
CA CYS A 140 13.45 5.77 -8.99
C CYS A 140 12.31 4.83 -8.59
N LYS A 141 11.49 4.38 -9.55
CA LYS A 141 10.28 3.57 -9.33
C LYS A 141 9.28 4.19 -8.34
N GLY A 142 9.28 5.52 -8.19
CA GLY A 142 8.46 6.25 -7.22
C GLY A 142 9.12 6.47 -5.85
N GLY A 143 10.36 6.02 -5.66
CA GLY A 143 11.19 6.30 -4.48
C GLY A 143 10.90 5.39 -3.28
N ASN A 144 11.90 5.21 -2.43
CA ASN A 144 11.77 4.42 -1.22
C ASN A 144 10.98 5.18 -0.13
N ARG A 145 10.05 4.51 0.56
CA ARG A 145 9.35 5.02 1.74
C ARG A 145 9.79 4.27 2.99
N GLN A 146 10.61 4.93 3.81
CA GLN A 146 11.14 4.39 5.06
C GLN A 146 10.06 4.13 6.13
N ASN A 147 8.87 4.69 5.93
CA ASN A 147 7.76 4.61 6.87
C ASN A 147 6.64 3.67 6.41
N VAL A 148 6.94 2.76 5.48
CA VAL A 148 6.00 1.76 4.96
C VAL A 148 6.54 0.36 5.17
N TRP A 149 5.66 -0.54 5.61
CA TRP A 149 5.88 -1.98 5.66
C TRP A 149 4.96 -2.61 4.59
N LEU A 150 5.54 -3.39 3.68
CA LEU A 150 4.79 -4.06 2.62
C LEU A 150 4.59 -5.52 2.98
N LEU A 151 3.33 -5.96 3.00
CA LEU A 151 3.00 -7.33 3.30
C LEU A 151 2.15 -7.94 2.19
N THR A 152 2.36 -9.23 1.92
CA THR A 152 1.43 -10.00 1.10
C THR A 152 0.64 -10.97 1.97
N SER A 153 -0.66 -11.06 1.73
CA SER A 153 -1.49 -12.11 2.34
C SER A 153 -1.23 -13.44 1.64
N VAL A 154 -1.17 -14.53 2.40
CA VAL A 154 -1.07 -15.91 1.91
C VAL A 154 -1.99 -16.80 2.73
N GLU A 155 -2.69 -17.70 2.04
CA GLU A 155 -3.66 -18.62 2.63
C GLU A 155 -3.23 -20.09 2.52
N ASN A 156 -2.30 -20.40 1.61
CA ASN A 156 -1.79 -21.75 1.31
C ASN A 156 -0.41 -21.68 0.61
N GLN A 157 0.23 -22.83 0.39
CA GLN A 157 1.59 -22.88 -0.20
C GLN A 157 1.63 -22.32 -1.63
N GLU A 158 0.61 -22.63 -2.44
CA GLU A 158 0.53 -22.14 -3.83
C GLU A 158 0.56 -20.60 -3.88
N GLN A 159 -0.18 -19.94 -2.99
CA GLN A 159 -0.16 -18.48 -2.91
C GLN A 159 1.14 -17.94 -2.34
N ALA A 160 1.78 -18.65 -1.40
CA ALA A 160 3.11 -18.26 -0.91
C ALA A 160 4.15 -18.28 -2.04
N ASP A 161 4.26 -19.40 -2.76
CA ASP A 161 5.19 -19.57 -3.88
C ASP A 161 4.94 -18.55 -5.00
N LYS A 162 3.68 -18.14 -5.21
CA LYS A 162 3.32 -17.11 -6.19
C LYS A 162 3.62 -15.68 -5.71
N ARG A 163 3.24 -15.34 -4.49
CA ARG A 163 3.15 -13.95 -4.01
C ARG A 163 4.45 -13.46 -3.35
N ILE A 164 5.15 -14.34 -2.64
CA ILE A 164 6.40 -13.97 -1.95
C ILE A 164 7.47 -13.48 -2.94
N PRO A 165 7.76 -14.16 -4.07
CA PRO A 165 8.75 -13.69 -5.04
C PRO A 165 8.42 -12.32 -5.63
N GLU A 166 7.14 -12.02 -5.85
CA GLU A 166 6.69 -10.69 -6.32
C GLU A 166 6.88 -9.61 -5.24
N LEU A 167 6.61 -9.93 -3.98
CA LEU A 167 6.85 -9.02 -2.86
C LEU A 167 8.35 -8.70 -2.71
N LEU A 168 9.23 -9.69 -2.85
CA LEU A 168 10.68 -9.52 -2.73
C LEU A 168 11.26 -8.51 -3.73
N LYS A 169 10.62 -8.32 -4.89
CA LYS A 169 11.01 -7.28 -5.87
C LYS A 169 10.83 -5.86 -5.35
N CYS A 170 10.13 -5.67 -4.23
CA CYS A 170 9.81 -4.38 -3.63
C CYS A 170 10.77 -3.97 -2.52
N ARG A 171 11.88 -4.70 -2.30
CA ARG A 171 12.88 -4.38 -1.25
C ARG A 171 13.47 -2.97 -1.38
N ASP A 172 13.57 -2.45 -2.60
CA ASP A 172 14.04 -1.08 -2.86
C ASP A 172 12.96 -0.01 -2.59
N LEU A 173 11.69 -0.40 -2.42
CA LEU A 173 10.57 0.51 -2.17
C LEU A 173 10.25 0.69 -0.69
N ALA A 174 10.42 -0.35 0.13
CA ALA A 174 10.08 -0.35 1.55
C ALA A 174 11.14 -1.13 2.37
N PRO A 175 11.48 -0.66 3.59
CA PRO A 175 12.49 -1.32 4.42
C PRO A 175 12.05 -2.68 4.97
N VAL A 176 10.75 -2.90 5.14
CA VAL A 176 10.21 -4.12 5.75
C VAL A 176 9.26 -4.81 4.77
N LEU A 177 9.56 -6.07 4.45
CA LEU A 177 8.70 -6.97 3.69
C LEU A 177 8.19 -8.07 4.61
N GLY A 178 6.88 -8.29 4.64
CA GLY A 178 6.26 -9.26 5.53
C GLY A 178 5.20 -10.14 4.86
N VAL A 179 4.71 -11.13 5.60
CA VAL A 179 3.64 -12.03 5.14
C VAL A 179 2.50 -12.03 6.16
N SER A 180 1.26 -12.02 5.67
CA SER A 180 0.04 -12.11 6.48
C SER A 180 -0.67 -13.43 6.20
N PHE A 181 -0.73 -14.31 7.18
CA PHE A 181 -1.27 -15.66 7.07
C PHE A 181 -2.74 -15.70 7.49
N GLU A 182 -3.68 -15.54 6.56
CA GLU A 182 -5.12 -15.38 6.88
C GLU A 182 -6.12 -15.84 5.78
N PRO A 183 -7.09 -16.73 6.13
CA PRO A 183 -6.96 -17.79 7.12
C PRO A 183 -5.96 -18.83 6.60
N LEU A 184 -5.13 -19.39 7.50
CA LEU A 184 -4.28 -20.53 7.16
C LEU A 184 -5.17 -21.74 6.85
N LEU A 185 -5.30 -22.09 5.57
CA LEU A 185 -6.01 -23.29 5.15
C LEU A 185 -5.15 -24.55 5.35
N GLU A 186 -3.82 -24.37 5.38
CA GLU A 186 -2.83 -25.42 5.55
C GLU A 186 -1.50 -24.87 6.12
N SER A 187 -0.57 -25.76 6.46
CA SER A 187 0.81 -25.38 6.81
C SER A 187 1.55 -24.82 5.60
N ILE A 188 2.27 -23.71 5.79
CA ILE A 188 3.10 -23.09 4.74
C ILE A 188 4.57 -23.31 5.07
N ASP A 189 5.27 -23.90 4.12
CA ASP A 189 6.71 -24.02 4.09
C ASP A 189 7.33 -22.79 3.41
N LEU A 190 8.11 -22.02 4.16
CA LEU A 190 8.81 -20.86 3.61
C LEU A 190 10.12 -21.25 2.91
N HIS A 191 10.61 -22.49 3.06
CA HIS A 191 11.89 -22.96 2.49
C HIS A 191 11.96 -22.94 0.98
N SER A 192 10.89 -23.39 0.32
CA SER A 192 10.84 -23.54 -1.14
C SER A 192 10.93 -22.22 -1.88
N SER A 193 10.54 -21.12 -1.24
CA SER A 193 10.52 -19.77 -1.80
C SER A 193 11.89 -19.07 -1.73
N PHE A 194 12.90 -19.68 -1.11
CA PHE A 194 14.20 -19.06 -0.88
C PHE A 194 15.32 -19.86 -1.58
N PRO A 195 16.28 -19.19 -2.28
CA PRO A 195 17.44 -19.88 -2.81
C PRO A 195 18.25 -20.48 -1.66
N ALA A 196 18.47 -21.79 -1.74
CA ALA A 196 19.03 -22.64 -0.69
C ALA A 196 20.21 -22.03 0.09
N SER A 197 19.98 -21.70 1.36
CA SER A 197 21.00 -21.79 2.40
C SER A 197 20.55 -22.82 3.44
N GLN A 198 21.01 -24.05 3.24
CA GLN A 198 21.19 -25.15 4.20
C GLN A 198 20.09 -25.39 5.26
N GLY A 199 19.17 -26.29 4.92
CA GLY A 199 18.49 -27.16 5.90
C GLY A 199 17.07 -26.74 6.31
N PRO A 200 16.27 -27.69 6.84
CA PRO A 200 14.91 -27.43 7.29
C PRO A 200 14.94 -26.55 8.57
N ILE A 201 14.57 -25.29 8.40
CA ILE A 201 14.15 -24.33 9.43
C ILE A 201 12.73 -24.72 9.86
N ASP A 202 12.65 -25.48 10.93
CA ASP A 202 11.42 -25.75 11.68
C ASP A 202 11.27 -24.65 12.75
N ALA A 203 10.11 -24.01 12.82
CA ALA A 203 9.77 -22.98 13.80
C ALA A 203 9.79 -23.49 15.26
N THR A 204 10.00 -24.79 15.47
CA THR A 204 10.16 -25.43 16.78
C THR A 204 11.62 -25.77 17.13
N SER A 205 12.59 -25.51 16.24
CA SER A 205 13.99 -25.86 16.47
C SER A 205 14.77 -24.76 17.22
N GLU A 206 15.51 -25.15 18.26
CA GLU A 206 16.26 -24.27 19.18
C GLU A 206 17.49 -23.55 18.54
N PHE A 207 17.67 -23.65 17.22
CA PHE A 207 18.79 -23.07 16.47
C PHE A 207 18.30 -22.25 15.27
N PHE A 208 17.43 -21.27 15.54
CA PHE A 208 16.92 -20.33 14.53
C PHE A 208 17.92 -19.18 14.32
N ASP A 209 18.49 -19.06 13.11
CA ASP A 209 19.26 -17.89 12.68
C ASP A 209 18.39 -16.98 11.79
N ASP A 210 17.75 -16.00 12.43
CA ASP A 210 16.85 -15.01 11.82
C ASP A 210 17.53 -14.12 10.76
N SER A 211 18.86 -14.13 10.68
CA SER A 211 19.62 -13.25 9.79
C SER A 211 19.60 -13.65 8.31
N THR A 212 18.98 -14.78 7.97
CA THR A 212 18.99 -15.37 6.61
C THR A 212 17.65 -15.34 5.89
N LEU A 213 16.57 -14.93 6.56
CA LEU A 213 15.24 -14.87 5.95
C LEU A 213 15.07 -13.59 5.13
N PRO A 214 14.60 -13.68 3.87
CA PRO A 214 14.28 -12.50 3.09
C PRO A 214 12.88 -11.95 3.43
N ILE A 215 12.26 -12.35 4.54
CA ILE A 215 11.02 -11.77 5.04
C ILE A 215 11.29 -11.32 6.48
N ASP A 216 10.96 -10.08 6.78
CA ASP A 216 11.30 -9.42 8.04
C ASP A 216 10.19 -9.58 9.10
N TRP A 217 8.97 -9.96 8.68
CA TRP A 217 7.81 -9.99 9.57
C TRP A 217 6.71 -10.97 9.14
N GLY A 218 6.05 -11.61 10.10
CA GLY A 218 4.87 -12.46 9.90
C GLY A 218 3.70 -12.03 10.78
N ILE A 219 2.49 -11.97 10.22
CA ILE A 219 1.23 -11.82 10.99
C ILE A 219 0.42 -13.09 10.78
N ILE A 220 0.01 -13.75 11.86
CA ILE A 220 -0.87 -14.93 11.79
C ILE A 220 -2.23 -14.52 12.35
N GLY A 221 -3.27 -14.62 11.52
CA GLY A 221 -4.65 -14.40 11.93
C GLY A 221 -5.45 -15.68 11.79
N GLY A 222 -6.23 -16.00 12.82
CA GLY A 222 -7.27 -17.03 12.79
C GLY A 222 -8.63 -16.36 13.04
N GLU A 223 -9.68 -16.92 12.43
CA GLU A 223 -11.05 -16.67 12.93
C GLU A 223 -11.22 -17.21 14.35
#